data_AF-E1JR87-F1
#
_entry.id   AF-E1JR87-F1
#
_cell.length_a   1.000
_cell.length_b   1.000
_cell.length_c   1.000
_cell.angle_alpha   90.00
_cell.angle_beta   90.00
_cell.angle_gamma   90.00
#
_symmetry.space_group_name_H-M   'P 1'
#
loop_
_entity.id
_entity.type
_entity.pdbx_description
1 polymer ?
#
loop_
_entity_poly.entity_id
_entity_poly.type
_entity_poly.pdbx_seq_one_letter_code
_entity_poly.pdbx_strand_id
1 'polypeptide(L)' 'MPNDSLLNVEQVRVLLGGESKPVSKMWAYKLIKEGKLKAIRYGTVKGIRVYRSSVERYLRDRGRDMSS' A
#
# COMPACT_ATOMS: atom_id res chain seq x y z
N MET A 1 -8.62 12.60 4.42
CA MET A 1 -9.50 11.72 5.20
C MET A 1 -9.11 11.87 6.67
N PRO A 2 -9.95 12.44 7.53
CA PRO A 2 -9.57 12.77 8.92
C PRO A 2 -9.31 11.57 9.84
N ASN A 3 -9.71 10.35 9.45
CA ASN A 3 -9.58 9.12 10.27
C ASN A 3 -8.87 7.96 9.56
N ASP A 4 -8.08 8.24 8.51
CA ASP A 4 -7.42 7.16 7.75
C ASP A 4 -6.18 6.64 8.47
N SER A 5 -6.07 5.31 8.56
CA SER A 5 -4.95 4.65 9.23
C SER A 5 -3.70 4.71 8.35
N LEU A 6 -2.59 5.15 8.93
CA LEU A 6 -1.30 5.25 8.26
C LEU A 6 -0.46 3.99 8.51
N LEU A 7 -0.18 3.27 7.42
CA LEU A 7 0.52 2.00 7.44
C LEU A 7 2.01 2.21 7.13
N ASN A 8 2.87 1.47 7.82
CA ASN A 8 4.25 1.32 7.38
C ASN A 8 4.33 0.37 6.18
N VAL A 9 5.48 0.34 5.50
CA VAL A 9 5.68 -0.52 4.32
C VAL A 9 5.51 -2.01 4.66
N GLU A 10 5.79 -2.46 5.88
CA GLU A 10 5.60 -3.86 6.26
C GLU A 10 4.11 -4.26 6.27
N GLN A 11 3.27 -3.44 6.89
CA GLN A 11 1.82 -3.62 6.91
C GLN A 11 1.22 -3.57 5.51
N VAL A 12 1.72 -2.68 4.65
CA VAL A 12 1.28 -2.58 3.25
C VAL A 12 1.57 -3.88 2.50
N ARG A 13 2.73 -4.49 2.72
CA ARG A 13 3.11 -5.72 2.01
C ARG A 13 2.26 -6.91 2.42
N VAL A 14 1.94 -6.99 3.70
CA VAL A 14 1.04 -8.01 4.24
C VAL A 14 -0.36 -7.82 3.66
N LEU A 15 -0.89 -6.59 3.64
CA LEU A 15 -2.20 -6.32 3.04
C LEU A 15 -2.27 -6.67 1.55
N LEU A 16 -1.18 -6.44 0.81
CA LEU A 16 -1.13 -6.67 -0.63
C LEU A 16 -1.01 -8.15 -1.03
N GLY A 17 -0.41 -8.99 -0.18
CA GLY A 17 -0.12 -10.40 -0.48
C GLY A 17 -0.78 -11.42 0.46
N GLY A 18 -1.39 -10.95 1.54
CA GLY A 18 -1.84 -11.78 2.67
C GLY A 18 -0.70 -12.11 3.65
N GLU A 19 -1.07 -12.55 4.86
CA GLU A 19 -0.11 -12.91 5.91
C GLU A 19 0.79 -14.09 5.51
N SER A 20 0.25 -15.05 4.75
CA SER A 20 1.00 -16.25 4.33
C SER A 20 1.97 -15.98 3.17
N LYS A 21 1.76 -14.94 2.37
CA LYS A 21 2.62 -14.61 1.23
C LYS A 21 2.72 -13.10 0.97
N PRO A 22 3.35 -12.32 1.88
CA PRO A 22 3.50 -10.89 1.71
C PRO A 22 4.28 -10.55 0.43
N VAL A 23 3.90 -9.46 -0.25
CA VAL A 23 4.65 -8.98 -1.42
C VAL A 23 6.03 -8.45 -1.02
N SER A 24 6.98 -8.37 -1.96
CA SER A 24 8.33 -7.84 -1.66
C SER A 24 8.30 -6.36 -1.27
N LYS A 25 9.25 -5.90 -0.45
CA LYS A 25 9.36 -4.47 -0.08
C LYS A 25 9.51 -3.60 -1.32
N MET A 26 10.31 -4.08 -2.27
CA MET A 26 10.56 -3.41 -3.54
C MET A 26 9.29 -3.24 -4.35
N TRP A 27 8.39 -4.23 -4.35
CA TRP A 27 7.11 -4.12 -5.03
C TRP A 27 6.19 -3.09 -4.38
N ALA A 28 6.10 -3.07 -3.05
CA ALA A 28 5.35 -2.02 -2.34
C ALA A 28 5.92 -0.61 -2.64
N TYR A 29 7.24 -0.43 -2.62
CA TYR A 29 7.88 0.83 -3.00
C TYR A 29 7.64 1.21 -4.46
N LYS A 30 7.61 0.23 -5.37
CA LYS A 30 7.27 0.46 -6.77
C LYS A 30 5.87 1.04 -6.91
N LEU A 31 4.87 0.48 -6.22
CA LEU A 31 3.50 1.01 -6.25
C LEU A 31 3.38 2.44 -5.69
N ILE A 32 4.15 2.75 -4.64
CA ILE A 32 4.20 4.10 -4.08
C ILE A 32 4.86 5.06 -5.08
N LYS A 33 5.98 4.66 -5.70
CA LYS A 33 6.70 5.45 -6.70
C LYS A 33 5.86 5.70 -7.97
N GLU A 34 5.06 4.72 -8.38
CA GLU A 34 4.13 4.81 -9.51
C GLU A 34 2.86 5.63 -9.18
N GLY A 35 2.69 6.10 -7.94
CA GLY A 35 1.51 6.86 -7.52
C GLY A 35 0.23 6.02 -7.34
N LYS A 36 0.34 4.69 -7.46
CA LYS A 36 -0.79 3.75 -7.24
C LYS A 36 -1.21 3.67 -5.78
N LEU A 37 -0.27 3.89 -4.87
CA LEU A 37 -0.52 4.00 -3.43
C LEU A 37 -0.23 5.42 -2.96
N LYS A 38 -1.24 6.09 -2.41
CA LYS A 38 -1.05 7.38 -1.75
C LYS A 38 -0.25 7.19 -0.47
N ALA A 39 0.87 7.90 -0.39
CA ALA A 39 1.74 7.88 0.76
C ALA A 39 2.14 9.29 1.17
N ILE A 40 2.44 9.47 2.44
CA ILE A 40 3.08 10.66 3.00
C ILE A 40 4.48 10.31 3.50
N ARG A 41 5.38 11.27 3.42
CA ARG A 41 6.69 11.16 4.08
C ARG A 41 6.60 11.75 5.47
N TYR A 42 6.99 10.97 6.45
CA TYR A 42 7.09 11.40 7.84
C TYR A 42 8.57 11.43 8.25
N GLY A 43 9.22 12.60 8.15
CA GLY A 43 10.66 12.72 8.43
C GLY A 43 11.58 12.18 7.32
N THR A 44 12.72 11.59 7.68
CA THR A 44 13.73 11.07 6.72
C THR A 44 13.24 9.82 5.96
N VAL A 45 13.96 9.42 4.91
CA VAL A 45 13.60 8.42 3.87
C VAL A 45 12.91 7.13 4.38
N LYS A 46 13.18 6.69 5.62
CA LYS A 46 12.54 5.50 6.24
C LYS A 46 11.12 5.75 6.80
N GLY A 47 10.61 6.97 6.78
CA GLY A 47 9.33 7.35 7.36
C GLY A 47 8.15 7.39 6.39
N ILE A 48 8.19 6.61 5.31
CA ILE A 48 7.05 6.54 4.37
C ILE A 48 5.88 5.85 5.06
N ARG A 49 4.74 6.54 5.11
CA ARG A 49 3.46 6.04 5.60
C ARG A 49 2.45 6.03 4.46
N VAL A 50 1.76 4.92 4.29
CA VAL A 50 0.77 4.72 3.23
C VAL A 50 -0.62 4.78 3.83
N TYR A 51 -1.55 5.44 3.16
CA TYR A 51 -2.95 5.44 3.56
C TYR A 51 -3.56 4.05 3.39
N ARG A 52 -4.13 3.47 4.45
CA ARG A 52 -4.80 2.16 4.39
C ARG A 52 -5.88 2.15 3.31
N SER A 53 -6.72 3.18 3.26
CA SER A 53 -7.78 3.30 2.24
C SER A 53 -7.25 3.23 0.81
N SER A 54 -6.02 3.73 0.57
CA SER A 54 -5.39 3.67 -0.75
C SER A 54 -4.97 2.25 -1.12
N VAL A 55 -4.52 1.45 -0.15
CA VAL A 55 -4.17 0.04 -0.36
C VAL A 55 -5.43 -0.79 -0.62
N GLU A 56 -6.48 -0.58 0.18
CA GLU A 56 -7.76 -1.26 0.02
C GLU A 56 -8.41 -0.93 -1.32
N ARG A 57 -8.36 0.34 -1.74
CA ARG A 57 -8.85 0.76 -3.05
C ARG A 57 -8.06 0.08 -4.18
N TYR A 58 -6.74 0.06 -4.09
CA TYR A 58 -5.89 -0.62 -5.08
C TYR A 58 -6.23 -2.12 -5.21
N LEU A 59 -6.46 -2.80 -4.08
CA LEU A 59 -6.87 -4.21 -4.08
C LEU A 59 -8.26 -4.41 -4.70
N ARG A 60 -9.20 -3.52 -4.40
CA ARG A 60 -10.55 -3.55 -4.97
C ARG A 60 -10.53 -3.36 -6.48
N ASP A 61 -9.78 -2.38 -6.96
CA ASP A 61 -9.64 -2.09 -8.39
C ASP A 61 -8.98 -3.28 -9.11
N ARG A 62 -7.91 -3.85 -8.54
CA ARG A 62 -7.24 -5.03 -9.09
C ARG A 62 -8.11 -6.30 -9.11
N GLY A 63 -8.96 -6.50 -8.10
CA GLY A 63 -9.91 -7.61 -8.07
C GLY A 63 -10.99 -7.49 -9.14
N ARG A 64 -11.33 -6.25 -9.53
CA ARG A 64 -12.31 -5.97 -10.59
C ARG A 64 -11.76 -6.28 -11.99
N ASP A 65 -10.49 -5.97 -12.24
CA ASP A 65 -9.79 -6.31 -13.48
C ASP A 65 -9.66 -7.84 -13.72
N MET A 66 -9.63 -8.65 -12.65
CA MET A 66 -9.58 -10.13 -12.78
C MET A 66 -10.95 -10.79 -13.01
N SER A 67 -12.04 -10.02 -12.99
CA SER A 67 -13.42 -10.52 -13.14
C SER A 67 -14.07 -10.10 -14.47
N SER A 68 -13.30 -9.55 -15.41
CA SER A 68 -13.75 -9.17 -16.76
C SER A 68 -13.15 -10.05 -17.84
#